data_AF-A0A949WYN3-F1
#
_entry.id   AF-A0A949WYN3-F1
#
_cell.length_a   1.000
_cell.length_b   1.000
_cell.length_c   1.000
_cell.angle_alpha   90.00
_cell.angle_beta   90.00
_cell.angle_gamma   90.00
#
_symmetry.space_group_name_H-M   'P 1'
#
loop_
_entity.id
_entity.type
_entity.pdbx_description
1 polymer ?
#
loop_
_entity_poly.entity_id
_entity_poly.type
_entity_poly.pdbx_seq_one_letter_code
_entity_poly.pdbx_strand_id
1 'polypeptide(L)'
;MSTQHFSPGSFLASIPATLGFFPQDSLVLAGFHLSSPQPGQTTATVTSGPIARLSLSDLERIDAISETLDALDSDFFLAFIVRQGNSRALARQVDTHCRAAEIPLGALWSTYEIAAGEQVRLEFVSDTVAAISSWKHHLRGDVIPPLERTSSMRELIARGEELPELDRESFLGQFRRDTEAISEEQSRLWSWALENKVMDLYDSEDKDSAPYALVEEFFAALDQLPAAVTVEEIKEDLAFLELLGSCLADRALRDMAIVAVGNTSSMVLYRALQAAAHVFSGTIRANALSLLALEAAARQWMTVVPAALSCAQEEEQGHTLAQLLFNAYMHGLITDSVTACTEAAEQLCSSVGIHRARCC
;
A
#
# COMPACT_ATOMS: atom_id res chain seq x y z
N MET A 1 15.71 -8.21 4.26
CA MET A 1 16.91 -8.75 3.58
C MET A 1 18.03 -8.94 4.60
N SER A 2 18.85 -10.02 4.51
CA SER A 2 20.12 -10.09 5.24
C SER A 2 21.12 -9.10 4.61
N THR A 3 21.54 -8.10 5.36
CA THR A 3 22.34 -6.94 4.91
C THR A 3 23.84 -7.21 4.79
N GLN A 4 24.26 -8.47 4.88
CA GLN A 4 25.67 -8.86 4.72
C GLN A 4 26.24 -8.45 3.35
N HIS A 5 25.40 -8.20 2.35
CA HIS A 5 25.75 -7.69 1.03
C HIS A 5 24.77 -6.59 0.57
N PHE A 6 24.87 -5.40 1.16
CA PHE A 6 24.13 -4.23 0.68
C PHE A 6 24.86 -3.58 -0.50
N SER A 7 24.13 -3.34 -1.60
CA SER A 7 24.56 -2.54 -2.75
C SER A 7 23.51 -1.45 -3.01
N PRO A 8 23.90 -0.17 -3.04
CA PRO A 8 23.00 0.95 -3.36
C PRO A 8 22.25 0.76 -4.68
N GLY A 9 22.93 0.27 -5.73
CA GLY A 9 22.31 0.00 -7.02
C GLY A 9 21.30 -1.13 -6.96
N SER A 10 21.63 -2.22 -6.27
CA SER A 10 20.70 -3.35 -6.06
C SER A 10 19.48 -2.95 -5.22
N PHE A 11 19.68 -2.09 -4.22
CA PHE A 11 18.59 -1.54 -3.42
C PHE A 11 17.66 -0.65 -4.27
N LEU A 12 18.22 0.31 -5.01
CA LEU A 12 17.45 1.15 -5.94
C LEU A 12 16.66 0.32 -6.96
N ALA A 13 17.26 -0.73 -7.51
CA ALA A 13 16.60 -1.63 -8.44
C ALA A 13 15.38 -2.35 -7.83
N SER A 14 15.31 -2.48 -6.50
CA SER A 14 14.18 -3.08 -5.79
C SER A 14 13.06 -2.10 -5.45
N ILE A 15 13.33 -0.79 -5.52
CA ILE A 15 12.37 0.25 -5.14
C ILE A 15 11.11 0.24 -6.00
N PRO A 16 11.15 0.13 -7.33
CA PRO A 16 9.92 0.07 -8.13
C PRO A 16 9.00 -1.09 -7.70
N ALA A 17 9.61 -2.23 -7.38
CA ALA A 17 8.86 -3.39 -6.88
C ALA A 17 8.26 -3.19 -5.49
N THR A 18 8.81 -2.26 -4.70
CA THR A 18 8.30 -1.93 -3.37
C THR A 18 7.22 -0.84 -3.42
N LEU A 19 7.35 0.11 -4.35
CA LEU A 19 6.44 1.25 -4.48
C LEU A 19 5.29 1.03 -5.46
N GLY A 20 5.40 0.04 -6.34
CA GLY A 20 4.44 -0.20 -7.43
C GLY A 20 4.63 0.72 -8.64
N PHE A 21 5.65 1.60 -8.63
CA PHE A 21 5.99 2.46 -9.77
C PHE A 21 7.46 2.90 -9.74
N PHE A 22 7.96 3.41 -10.86
CA PHE A 22 9.31 3.99 -10.95
C PHE A 22 9.32 5.43 -10.38
N PRO A 23 9.93 5.67 -9.20
CA PRO A 23 9.93 7.01 -8.62
C PRO A 23 10.80 7.97 -9.42
N GLN A 24 10.25 9.14 -9.73
CA GLN A 24 10.95 10.26 -10.37
C GLN A 24 10.83 11.50 -9.48
N ASP A 25 11.81 12.40 -9.62
CA ASP A 25 11.95 13.63 -8.82
C ASP A 25 11.56 13.39 -7.35
N SER A 26 12.29 12.47 -6.72
CA SER A 26 12.00 12.01 -5.37
C SER A 26 13.22 11.82 -4.49
N LEU A 27 12.98 11.88 -3.18
CA LEU A 27 13.89 11.39 -2.15
C LEU A 27 13.28 10.12 -1.55
N VAL A 28 13.97 9.00 -1.71
CA VAL A 28 13.63 7.72 -1.08
C VAL A 28 14.45 7.58 0.18
N LEU A 29 13.79 7.28 1.30
CA LEU A 29 14.37 7.07 2.62
C LEU A 29 14.09 5.65 3.05
N ALA A 30 15.14 4.90 3.37
CA ALA A 30 15.05 3.53 3.82
C ALA A 30 15.56 3.45 5.26
N GLY A 31 14.67 3.11 6.19
CA GLY A 31 15.00 2.88 7.57
C GLY A 31 15.75 1.55 7.76
N PHE A 32 16.62 1.50 8.75
CA PHE A 32 17.34 0.29 9.14
C PHE A 32 17.42 0.20 10.66
N HIS A 33 17.34 -1.03 11.17
CA HIS A 33 17.53 -1.32 12.58
C HIS A 33 18.82 -2.11 12.81
N LEU A 34 19.49 -1.83 13.93
CA LEU A 34 20.70 -2.45 14.40
C LEU A 34 20.36 -3.36 15.58
N SER A 35 20.38 -4.66 15.35
CA SER A 35 20.28 -5.61 16.45
C SER A 35 21.64 -5.86 17.09
N SER A 36 21.68 -5.84 18.42
CA SER A 36 22.87 -6.23 19.18
C SER A 36 23.29 -7.65 18.83
N PRO A 37 24.61 -7.95 18.78
CA PRO A 37 25.10 -9.28 18.43
C PRO A 37 24.54 -10.34 19.40
N GLN A 38 23.98 -11.42 18.85
CA GLN A 38 23.58 -12.56 19.67
C GLN A 38 24.82 -13.30 20.24
N PRO A 39 24.71 -14.03 21.36
CA PRO A 39 25.82 -14.81 21.91
C PRO A 39 26.39 -15.77 20.86
N GLY A 40 27.66 -15.56 20.47
CA GLY A 40 28.34 -16.34 19.42
C GLY A 40 28.47 -15.62 18.07
N GLN A 41 27.86 -14.43 17.90
CA GLN A 41 28.11 -13.54 16.77
C GLN A 41 28.93 -12.33 17.23
N THR A 42 29.95 -11.97 16.44
CA THR A 42 30.85 -10.84 16.71
C THR A 42 30.42 -9.54 16.04
N THR A 43 29.36 -9.57 15.24
CA THR A 43 28.90 -8.43 14.43
C THR A 43 27.42 -8.16 14.66
N ALA A 44 27.06 -6.88 14.83
CA ALA A 44 25.67 -6.45 14.84
C ALA A 44 25.01 -6.79 13.51
N THR A 45 23.76 -7.26 13.54
CA THR A 45 22.99 -7.55 12.34
C THR A 45 22.14 -6.34 12.00
N VAL A 46 22.17 -5.91 10.74
CA VAL A 46 21.32 -4.82 10.25
C VAL A 46 20.08 -5.43 9.58
N THR A 47 18.89 -5.00 9.97
CA THR A 47 17.62 -5.37 9.32
C THR A 47 17.01 -4.16 8.62
N SER A 48 16.36 -4.39 7.48
CA SER A 48 15.62 -3.35 6.76
C SER A 48 14.36 -2.96 7.53
N GLY A 49 14.17 -1.67 7.75
CA GLY A 49 12.96 -1.06 8.27
C GLY A 49 12.07 -0.50 7.14
N PRO A 50 11.14 0.43 7.45
CA PRO A 50 10.19 0.97 6.48
C PRO A 50 10.87 1.83 5.41
N ILE A 51 10.23 1.91 4.24
CA ILE A 51 10.68 2.75 3.12
C ILE A 51 9.67 3.88 2.92
N ALA A 52 10.14 5.13 2.97
CA ALA A 52 9.36 6.32 2.66
C ALA A 52 9.84 6.94 1.35
N ARG A 53 8.91 7.54 0.61
CA ARG A 53 9.21 8.33 -0.59
C ARG A 53 8.61 9.72 -0.45
N LEU A 54 9.44 10.72 -0.63
CA LEU A 54 9.07 12.14 -0.59
C LEU A 54 9.23 12.73 -1.99
N SER A 55 8.31 13.60 -2.40
CA SER A 55 8.48 14.38 -3.63
C SER A 55 9.54 15.45 -3.41
N LEU A 56 10.41 15.70 -4.39
CA LEU A 56 11.39 16.79 -4.28
C LEU A 56 10.71 18.17 -4.26
N SER A 57 9.52 18.31 -4.84
CA SER A 57 8.70 19.52 -4.72
C SER A 57 8.32 19.81 -3.27
N ASP A 58 8.10 18.76 -2.47
CA ASP A 58 7.69 18.87 -1.07
C ASP A 58 8.90 19.11 -0.17
N LEU A 59 10.11 18.71 -0.58
CA LEU A 59 11.34 19.03 0.15
C LEU A 59 11.69 20.51 0.15
N GLU A 60 11.08 21.34 -0.70
CA GLU A 60 11.12 22.79 -0.51
C GLU A 60 10.47 23.23 0.82
N ARG A 61 9.74 22.31 1.49
CA ARG A 61 9.16 22.40 2.84
C ARG A 61 9.79 21.38 3.78
N ILE A 62 11.12 21.30 3.74
CA ILE A 62 11.99 20.33 4.42
C ILE A 62 11.62 20.07 5.92
N ASP A 63 10.98 21.01 6.62
CA ASP A 63 10.49 20.84 8.00
C ASP A 63 9.52 19.65 8.16
N ALA A 64 8.73 19.33 7.13
CA ALA A 64 7.76 18.22 7.14
C ALA A 64 8.41 16.82 7.12
N ILE A 65 9.69 16.73 6.78
CA ILE A 65 10.44 15.46 6.73
C ILE A 65 10.62 14.91 8.14
N SER A 66 10.81 15.78 9.14
CA SER A 66 11.11 15.36 10.51
C SER A 66 9.96 14.57 11.14
N GLU A 67 8.72 15.04 11.00
CA GLU A 67 7.53 14.32 11.50
C GLU A 67 7.37 12.95 10.83
N THR A 68 7.62 12.89 9.52
CA THR A 68 7.54 11.62 8.77
C THR A 68 8.62 10.64 9.22
N LEU A 69 9.84 11.14 9.50
CA LEU A 69 10.98 10.32 9.89
C LEU A 69 10.91 9.84 11.35
N ASP A 70 10.41 10.68 12.25
CA ASP A 70 10.18 10.29 13.65
C ASP A 70 9.17 9.15 13.74
N ALA A 71 8.19 9.10 12.84
CA ALA A 71 7.20 8.03 12.77
C ALA A 71 7.78 6.68 12.29
N LEU A 72 8.98 6.64 11.71
CA LEU A 72 9.55 5.43 11.10
C LEU A 72 10.42 4.58 12.05
N ASP A 73 10.49 4.92 13.35
CA ASP A 73 11.17 4.18 14.44
C ASP A 73 12.45 3.42 14.02
N SER A 74 13.39 4.07 13.34
CA SER A 74 14.58 3.42 12.75
C SER A 74 15.88 3.93 13.39
N ASP A 75 16.88 3.04 13.54
CA ASP A 75 18.18 3.40 14.11
C ASP A 75 18.98 4.34 13.20
N PHE A 76 18.86 4.16 11.88
CA PHE A 76 19.41 5.09 10.88
C PHE A 76 18.68 4.97 9.54
N PHE A 77 18.85 6.00 8.70
CA PHE A 77 18.26 6.04 7.36
C PHE A 77 19.32 6.04 6.26
N LEU A 78 19.05 5.34 5.17
CA LEU A 78 19.75 5.48 3.90
C LEU A 78 18.87 6.26 2.92
N ALA A 79 19.45 7.25 2.26
CA ALA A 79 18.71 8.17 1.41
C ALA A 79 19.16 8.06 -0.05
N PHE A 80 18.21 8.24 -0.97
CA PHE A 80 18.45 8.20 -2.41
C PHE A 80 17.67 9.30 -3.11
N ILE A 81 18.39 10.20 -3.78
CA ILE A 81 17.78 11.22 -4.66
C ILE A 81 17.70 10.63 -6.07
N VAL A 82 16.47 10.49 -6.59
CA VAL A 82 16.20 10.12 -7.97
C VAL A 82 15.69 11.35 -8.69
N ARG A 83 16.51 11.97 -9.55
CA ARG A 83 16.13 13.15 -10.32
C ARG A 83 17.00 13.34 -11.54
N GLN A 84 16.43 14.02 -12.53
CA GLN A 84 17.22 14.51 -13.65
C GLN A 84 18.10 15.71 -13.23
N GLY A 85 19.33 15.74 -13.75
CA GLY A 85 20.27 16.85 -13.54
C GLY A 85 21.18 16.71 -12.31
N ASN A 86 21.59 17.86 -11.75
CA ASN A 86 22.58 17.91 -10.67
C ASN A 86 21.92 17.89 -9.29
N SER A 87 22.18 16.83 -8.52
CA SER A 87 21.61 16.60 -7.19
C SER A 87 22.48 17.14 -6.05
N ARG A 88 23.68 17.68 -6.30
CA ARG A 88 24.67 17.97 -5.26
C ARG A 88 24.32 19.13 -4.34
N ALA A 89 23.55 20.10 -4.82
CA ALA A 89 23.06 21.20 -4.00
C ALA A 89 21.95 20.71 -3.06
N LEU A 90 20.99 19.96 -3.61
CA LEU A 90 19.91 19.33 -2.86
C LEU A 90 20.46 18.33 -1.82
N ALA A 91 21.44 17.52 -2.18
CA ALA A 91 22.05 16.57 -1.26
C ALA A 91 22.67 17.26 -0.04
N ARG A 92 23.30 18.43 -0.24
CA ARG A 92 23.79 19.27 0.86
C ARG A 92 22.67 19.85 1.72
N GLN A 93 21.55 20.23 1.12
CA GLN A 93 20.38 20.71 1.86
C GLN A 93 19.79 19.59 2.73
N VAL A 94 19.64 18.38 2.18
CA VAL A 94 19.15 17.20 2.92
C VAL A 94 20.08 16.85 4.09
N ASP A 95 21.40 16.76 3.87
CA ASP A 95 22.36 16.50 4.96
C ASP A 95 22.32 17.59 6.05
N THR A 96 22.25 18.87 5.64
CA THR A 96 22.17 19.99 6.60
C THR A 96 20.89 19.90 7.44
N HIS A 97 19.76 19.59 6.83
CA HIS A 97 18.50 19.46 7.53
C HIS A 97 18.49 18.27 8.49
N CYS A 98 18.89 17.08 8.02
CA CYS A 98 18.93 15.89 8.86
C CYS A 98 19.82 16.12 10.10
N ARG A 99 20.94 16.84 9.96
CA ARG A 99 21.77 17.23 11.11
C ARG A 99 21.06 18.19 12.06
N ALA A 100 20.37 19.20 11.53
CA ALA A 100 19.66 20.19 12.35
C ALA A 100 18.49 19.59 13.13
N ALA A 101 17.82 18.60 12.53
CA ALA A 101 16.70 17.87 13.13
C ALA A 101 17.14 16.58 13.86
N GLU A 102 18.44 16.35 14.06
CA GLU A 102 19.00 15.16 14.73
C GLU A 102 18.57 13.81 14.13
N ILE A 103 18.20 13.80 12.84
CA ILE A 103 17.87 12.58 12.10
C ILE A 103 19.15 11.79 11.80
N PRO A 104 19.20 10.48 12.13
CA PRO A 104 20.37 9.64 11.90
C PRO A 104 20.54 9.24 10.42
N LEU A 105 20.92 10.20 9.57
CA LEU A 105 21.20 9.93 8.16
C LEU A 105 22.55 9.21 8.00
N GLY A 106 22.49 7.95 7.58
CA GLY A 106 23.64 7.07 7.44
C GLY A 106 24.46 7.35 6.17
N ALA A 107 23.79 7.44 5.03
CA ALA A 107 24.39 7.79 3.74
C ALA A 107 23.34 8.29 2.75
N LEU A 108 23.79 9.04 1.76
CA LEU A 108 22.95 9.64 0.72
C LEU A 108 23.59 9.43 -0.65
N TRP A 109 22.82 8.82 -1.55
CA TRP A 109 23.18 8.65 -2.95
C TRP A 109 22.29 9.47 -3.88
N SER A 110 22.76 9.69 -5.10
CA SER A 110 22.01 10.28 -6.19
C SER A 110 22.12 9.43 -7.46
N THR A 111 21.01 9.33 -8.20
CA THR A 111 20.94 8.70 -9.52
C THR A 111 20.06 9.55 -10.44
N TYR A 112 20.30 9.48 -11.75
CA TYR A 112 19.47 10.20 -12.72
C TYR A 112 18.06 9.61 -12.79
N GLU A 113 18.00 8.29 -12.93
CA GLU A 113 16.78 7.48 -12.97
C GLU A 113 17.05 6.09 -12.38
N ILE A 114 16.01 5.27 -12.22
CA ILE A 114 16.14 3.87 -11.85
C ILE A 114 16.11 3.02 -13.13
N ALA A 115 17.26 2.93 -13.80
CA ALA A 115 17.44 2.16 -15.02
C ALA A 115 18.73 1.33 -14.98
N ALA A 116 18.72 0.16 -15.64
CA ALA A 116 19.86 -0.74 -15.68
C ALA A 116 21.11 -0.05 -16.26
N GLY A 117 22.24 -0.16 -15.57
CA GLY A 117 23.52 0.46 -15.94
C GLY A 117 23.70 1.90 -15.46
N GLU A 118 22.66 2.53 -14.90
CA GLU A 118 22.77 3.89 -14.39
C GLU A 118 23.69 3.96 -13.16
N GLN A 119 24.47 5.04 -13.06
CA GLN A 119 25.45 5.21 -11.99
C GLN A 119 24.82 5.72 -10.70
N VAL A 120 25.13 5.05 -9.59
CA VAL A 120 24.75 5.48 -8.26
C VAL A 120 25.91 6.25 -7.64
N ARG A 121 25.71 7.57 -7.47
CA ARG A 121 26.73 8.50 -6.98
C ARG A 121 26.57 8.74 -5.49
N LEU A 122 27.63 8.55 -4.72
CA LEU A 122 27.63 8.88 -3.29
C LEU A 122 27.80 10.38 -3.10
N GLU A 123 26.85 11.02 -2.44
CA GLU A 123 26.88 12.44 -2.11
C GLU A 123 27.35 12.67 -0.67
N PHE A 124 26.93 11.81 0.25
CA PHE A 124 27.26 11.89 1.67
C PHE A 124 27.32 10.50 2.32
N VAL A 125 28.21 10.33 3.30
CA VAL A 125 28.28 9.13 4.14
C VAL A 125 28.71 9.53 5.55
N SER A 126 28.03 9.00 6.56
CA SER A 126 28.37 9.15 7.97
C SER A 126 29.50 8.21 8.38
N ASP A 127 30.18 8.51 9.48
CA ASP A 127 31.22 7.63 10.04
C ASP A 127 30.65 6.26 10.44
N THR A 128 29.41 6.23 10.95
CA THR A 128 28.70 5.00 11.32
C THR A 128 28.59 4.03 10.14
N VAL A 129 28.11 4.51 8.99
CA VAL A 129 27.97 3.67 7.79
C VAL A 129 29.31 3.40 7.12
N ALA A 130 30.24 4.37 7.12
CA ALA A 130 31.58 4.18 6.57
C ALA A 130 32.39 3.11 7.31
N ALA A 131 32.08 2.88 8.59
CA ALA A 131 32.71 1.84 9.40
C ALA A 131 32.22 0.42 9.06
N ILE A 132 31.07 0.25 8.39
CA ILE A 132 30.51 -1.05 8.00
C ILE A 132 31.37 -1.68 6.91
N SER A 133 32.27 -2.58 7.31
CA SER A 133 33.29 -3.18 6.45
C SER A 133 32.72 -3.89 5.22
N SER A 134 31.59 -4.58 5.37
CA SER A 134 30.91 -5.30 4.29
C SER A 134 30.38 -4.39 3.18
N TRP A 135 30.15 -3.10 3.46
CA TRP A 135 29.56 -2.17 2.50
C TRP A 135 30.61 -1.33 1.76
N LYS A 136 31.85 -1.26 2.27
CA LYS A 136 32.91 -0.37 1.77
C LYS A 136 33.14 -0.44 0.26
N HIS A 137 33.04 -1.63 -0.33
CA HIS A 137 33.24 -1.83 -1.77
C HIS A 137 32.09 -1.29 -2.63
N HIS A 138 30.89 -1.17 -2.08
CA HIS A 138 29.68 -0.72 -2.80
C HIS A 138 29.31 0.74 -2.52
N LEU A 139 29.94 1.38 -1.52
CA LEU A 139 29.65 2.79 -1.21
C LEU A 139 29.96 3.73 -2.38
N ARG A 140 30.92 3.39 -3.27
CA ARG A 140 31.35 4.25 -4.38
C ARG A 140 31.36 3.48 -5.70
N GLY A 141 30.84 4.12 -6.76
CA GLY A 141 30.94 3.61 -8.13
C GLY A 141 30.03 2.42 -8.43
N ASP A 142 28.93 2.28 -7.71
CA ASP A 142 27.94 1.24 -7.96
C ASP A 142 27.05 1.60 -9.17
N VAL A 143 26.45 0.58 -9.78
CA VAL A 143 25.50 0.74 -10.88
C VAL A 143 24.23 -0.04 -10.60
N ILE A 144 23.12 0.45 -11.14
CA ILE A 144 21.84 -0.26 -11.04
C ILE A 144 21.93 -1.53 -11.90
N PRO A 145 21.72 -2.74 -11.34
CA PRO A 145 21.74 -3.98 -12.11
C PRO A 145 20.53 -4.08 -13.04
N PRO A 146 20.53 -5.00 -14.02
CA PRO A 146 19.34 -5.32 -14.80
C PRO A 146 18.16 -5.70 -13.89
N LEU A 147 17.04 -4.98 -14.03
CA LEU A 147 15.92 -5.03 -13.10
C LEU A 147 15.25 -6.40 -13.07
N GLU A 148 15.17 -7.07 -14.22
CA GLU A 148 14.62 -8.42 -14.39
C GLU A 148 15.40 -9.50 -13.60
N ARG A 149 16.63 -9.19 -13.18
CA ARG A 149 17.48 -10.10 -12.40
C ARG A 149 17.35 -9.89 -10.90
N THR A 150 16.73 -8.80 -10.47
CA THR A 150 16.50 -8.54 -9.05
C THR A 150 15.59 -9.60 -8.44
N SER A 151 15.79 -9.92 -7.15
CA SER A 151 14.90 -10.83 -6.44
C SER A 151 13.49 -10.25 -6.35
N SER A 152 13.37 -8.95 -6.07
CA SER A 152 12.08 -8.29 -5.89
C SER A 152 11.20 -8.33 -7.15
N MET A 153 11.76 -8.05 -8.33
CA MET A 153 10.99 -8.13 -9.59
C MET A 153 10.59 -9.58 -9.91
N ARG A 154 11.47 -10.55 -9.66
CA ARG A 154 11.14 -11.98 -9.84
C ARG A 154 10.06 -12.45 -8.87
N GLU A 155 10.08 -11.97 -7.64
CA GLU A 155 9.05 -12.27 -6.63
C GLU A 155 7.69 -11.68 -7.02
N LEU A 156 7.64 -10.44 -7.52
CA LEU A 156 6.39 -9.84 -8.04
C LEU A 156 5.77 -10.71 -9.14
N ILE A 157 6.57 -11.04 -10.15
CA ILE A 157 6.12 -11.87 -11.29
C ILE A 157 5.66 -13.24 -10.81
N ALA A 158 6.39 -13.86 -9.86
CA ALA A 158 6.03 -15.17 -9.32
C ALA A 158 4.72 -15.15 -8.52
N ARG A 159 4.37 -14.03 -7.88
CA ARG A 159 3.11 -13.82 -7.16
C ARG A 159 1.96 -13.38 -8.07
N GLY A 160 2.22 -13.18 -9.37
CA GLY A 160 1.23 -12.69 -10.32
C GLY A 160 0.79 -11.24 -10.05
N GLU A 161 1.59 -10.47 -9.31
CA GLU A 161 1.36 -9.04 -9.13
C GLU A 161 1.61 -8.30 -10.45
N GLU A 162 0.89 -7.21 -10.69
CA GLU A 162 1.12 -6.36 -11.84
C GLU A 162 2.53 -5.74 -11.78
N LEU A 163 3.13 -5.54 -12.95
CA LEU A 163 4.45 -4.92 -13.01
C LEU A 163 4.36 -3.46 -12.54
N PRO A 164 5.42 -2.92 -11.93
CA PRO A 164 5.42 -1.52 -11.52
C PRO A 164 5.12 -0.58 -12.68
N GLU A 165 4.22 0.37 -12.43
CA GLU A 165 3.85 1.40 -13.41
C GLU A 165 5.00 2.37 -13.68
N LEU A 166 4.98 3.00 -14.85
CA LEU A 166 6.04 3.92 -15.26
C LEU A 166 6.13 5.15 -14.36
N ASP A 167 5.00 5.55 -13.78
CA ASP A 167 4.90 6.72 -12.93
C ASP A 167 3.83 6.53 -11.83
N ARG A 168 3.92 7.38 -10.81
CA ARG A 168 3.01 7.34 -9.65
C ARG A 168 1.56 7.64 -10.05
N GLU A 169 1.35 8.55 -10.98
CA GLU A 169 0.00 8.98 -11.36
C GLU A 169 -0.74 7.84 -12.04
N SER A 170 -0.08 7.10 -12.93
CA SER A 170 -0.61 5.87 -13.52
C SER A 170 -0.93 4.82 -12.45
N PHE A 171 0.00 4.57 -11.51
CA PHE A 171 -0.24 3.63 -10.41
C PHE A 171 -1.41 4.02 -9.51
N LEU A 172 -1.51 5.30 -9.13
CA LEU A 172 -2.61 5.78 -8.29
C LEU A 172 -3.92 5.92 -9.07
N GLY A 173 -3.85 6.09 -10.39
CA GLY A 173 -4.99 6.18 -11.28
C GLY A 173 -5.95 5.00 -11.12
N GLN A 174 -5.41 3.81 -10.82
CA GLN A 174 -6.21 2.62 -10.58
C GLN A 174 -7.13 2.72 -9.33
N PHE A 175 -6.86 3.64 -8.39
CA PHE A 175 -7.66 3.87 -7.19
C PHE A 175 -8.48 5.16 -7.26
N ARG A 176 -8.21 6.04 -8.24
CA ARG A 176 -8.92 7.31 -8.39
C ARG A 176 -10.37 7.07 -8.79
N ARG A 177 -11.25 7.95 -8.33
CA ARG A 177 -12.65 7.95 -8.79
C ARG A 177 -12.70 8.24 -10.28
N ASP A 178 -13.59 7.57 -11.01
CA ASP A 178 -13.82 7.82 -12.43
C ASP A 178 -14.74 9.03 -12.60
N THR A 179 -14.14 10.23 -12.57
CA THR A 179 -14.86 11.49 -12.73
C THR A 179 -15.26 11.79 -14.17
N GLU A 180 -14.74 11.04 -15.15
CA GLU A 180 -15.08 11.24 -16.56
C GLU A 180 -16.42 10.56 -16.90
N ALA A 181 -16.62 9.33 -16.42
CA ALA A 181 -17.85 8.59 -16.64
C ALA A 181 -18.95 8.96 -15.62
N ILE A 182 -18.58 9.25 -14.38
CA ILE A 182 -19.53 9.49 -13.28
C ILE A 182 -19.20 10.82 -12.60
N SER A 183 -20.12 11.77 -12.68
CA SER A 183 -19.92 13.06 -12.02
C SER A 183 -19.90 12.91 -10.49
N GLU A 184 -19.23 13.83 -9.81
CA GLU A 184 -19.17 13.86 -8.35
C GLU A 184 -20.56 13.88 -7.70
N GLU A 185 -21.49 14.66 -8.26
CA GLU A 185 -22.85 14.76 -7.73
C GLU A 185 -23.60 13.42 -7.86
N GLN A 186 -23.48 12.74 -9.01
CA GLN A 186 -24.09 11.42 -9.21
C GLN A 186 -23.52 10.38 -8.24
N SER A 187 -22.19 10.35 -8.08
CA SER A 187 -21.51 9.46 -7.15
C SER A 187 -22.01 9.67 -5.70
N ARG A 188 -22.13 10.93 -5.27
CA ARG A 188 -22.64 11.29 -3.94
C ARG A 188 -24.11 10.93 -3.74
N LEU A 189 -24.96 11.23 -4.73
CA LEU A 189 -26.38 10.89 -4.67
C LEU A 189 -26.59 9.38 -4.61
N TRP A 190 -25.80 8.62 -5.37
CA TRP A 190 -25.90 7.17 -5.36
C TRP A 190 -25.43 6.58 -4.02
N SER A 191 -24.28 7.02 -3.50
CA SER A 191 -23.80 6.60 -2.18
C SER A 191 -24.83 6.91 -1.08
N TRP A 192 -25.38 8.13 -1.07
CA TRP A 192 -26.42 8.53 -0.14
C TRP A 192 -27.69 7.66 -0.26
N ALA A 193 -28.11 7.33 -1.49
CA ALA A 193 -29.29 6.48 -1.69
C ALA A 193 -29.08 5.07 -1.12
N LEU A 194 -27.88 4.50 -1.24
CA LEU A 194 -27.55 3.19 -0.68
C LEU A 194 -27.47 3.22 0.85
N GLU A 195 -26.90 4.28 1.44
CA GLU A 195 -26.89 4.48 2.89
C GLU A 195 -28.32 4.52 3.47
N ASN A 196 -29.22 5.29 2.84
CA ASN A 196 -30.63 5.31 3.27
C ASN A 196 -31.35 3.99 3.03
N LYS A 197 -31.08 3.31 1.91
CA LYS A 197 -31.65 1.98 1.65
C LYS A 197 -31.29 1.02 2.78
N VAL A 198 -30.06 1.03 3.26
CA VAL A 198 -29.63 0.18 4.38
C VAL A 198 -30.28 0.61 5.69
N MET A 199 -30.42 1.92 5.94
CA MET A 199 -31.18 2.41 7.10
C MET A 199 -32.64 1.93 7.09
N ASP A 200 -33.31 2.02 5.94
CA ASP A 200 -34.71 1.58 5.78
C ASP A 200 -34.86 0.07 6.07
N LEU A 201 -33.84 -0.74 5.81
CA LEU A 201 -33.86 -2.17 6.18
C LEU A 201 -33.88 -2.37 7.70
N TYR A 202 -33.14 -1.57 8.45
CA TYR A 202 -33.14 -1.62 9.91
C TYR A 202 -34.45 -1.10 10.54
N ASP A 203 -35.20 -0.28 9.81
CA ASP A 203 -36.52 0.21 10.20
C ASP A 203 -37.69 -0.67 9.70
N SER A 204 -37.38 -1.70 8.91
CA SER A 204 -38.39 -2.62 8.34
C SER A 204 -38.92 -3.66 9.34
N GLU A 205 -40.01 -4.33 8.98
CA GLU A 205 -40.56 -5.45 9.77
C GLU A 205 -39.59 -6.64 9.86
N ASP A 206 -38.75 -6.82 8.84
CA ASP A 206 -37.77 -7.91 8.70
C ASP A 206 -36.35 -7.49 9.11
N LYS A 207 -36.19 -6.45 9.91
CA LYS A 207 -34.88 -5.88 10.29
C LYS A 207 -33.86 -6.85 10.88
N ASP A 208 -34.30 -7.97 11.45
CA ASP A 208 -33.43 -8.99 12.04
C ASP A 208 -32.87 -9.98 10.99
N SER A 209 -33.35 -9.94 9.75
CA SER A 209 -32.93 -10.84 8.65
C SER A 209 -32.60 -10.10 7.36
N ALA A 210 -33.29 -9.01 7.03
CA ALA A 210 -33.15 -8.30 5.76
C ALA A 210 -31.73 -7.74 5.50
N PRO A 211 -31.02 -7.15 6.49
CA PRO A 211 -29.63 -6.74 6.29
C PRO A 211 -28.69 -7.92 6.01
N TYR A 212 -28.96 -9.09 6.60
CA TYR A 212 -28.14 -10.29 6.42
C TYR A 212 -28.36 -10.96 5.07
N ALA A 213 -29.61 -10.92 4.55
CA ALA A 213 -29.92 -11.37 3.20
C ALA A 213 -29.12 -10.62 2.13
N LEU A 214 -28.87 -9.31 2.31
CA LEU A 214 -28.02 -8.55 1.39
C LEU A 214 -26.60 -9.11 1.29
N VAL A 215 -26.03 -9.55 2.41
CA VAL A 215 -24.67 -10.12 2.44
C VAL A 215 -24.64 -11.48 1.73
N GLU A 216 -25.66 -12.30 1.94
CA GLU A 216 -25.81 -13.59 1.23
C GLU A 216 -25.98 -13.38 -0.27
N GLU A 217 -26.82 -12.43 -0.69
CA GLU A 217 -27.01 -12.05 -2.09
C GLU A 217 -25.71 -11.53 -2.71
N PHE A 218 -24.97 -10.69 -1.98
CA PHE A 218 -23.64 -10.22 -2.41
C PHE A 218 -22.68 -11.40 -2.62
N PHE A 219 -22.60 -12.35 -1.69
CA PHE A 219 -21.74 -13.52 -1.83
C PHE A 219 -22.14 -14.37 -3.03
N ALA A 220 -23.42 -14.64 -3.20
CA ALA A 220 -23.93 -15.41 -4.33
C ALA A 220 -23.68 -14.71 -5.67
N ALA A 221 -23.79 -13.37 -5.72
CA ALA A 221 -23.50 -12.59 -6.92
C ALA A 221 -22.00 -12.55 -7.22
N LEU A 222 -21.15 -12.40 -6.19
CA LEU A 222 -19.69 -12.42 -6.33
C LEU A 222 -19.19 -13.77 -6.88
N ASP A 223 -19.78 -14.88 -6.43
CA ASP A 223 -19.42 -16.23 -6.89
C ASP A 223 -19.89 -16.53 -8.33
N GLN A 224 -20.86 -15.75 -8.85
CA GLN A 224 -21.35 -15.86 -10.23
C GLN A 224 -20.50 -15.07 -11.23
N LEU A 225 -19.68 -14.13 -10.77
CA LEU A 225 -18.84 -13.34 -11.65
C LEU A 225 -17.73 -14.20 -12.29
N PRO A 226 -17.49 -14.06 -13.61
CA PRO A 226 -16.40 -14.77 -14.28
C PRO A 226 -15.03 -14.42 -13.68
N ALA A 227 -14.13 -15.39 -13.54
CA ALA A 227 -12.76 -15.13 -13.05
C ALA A 227 -11.98 -14.09 -13.89
N ALA A 228 -12.34 -13.94 -15.16
CA ALA A 228 -11.74 -12.99 -16.09
C ALA A 228 -12.45 -11.63 -16.15
N VAL A 229 -13.52 -11.40 -15.37
CA VAL A 229 -14.33 -10.18 -15.40
C VAL A 229 -13.46 -8.92 -15.22
N THR A 230 -13.68 -7.87 -16.00
CA THR A 230 -12.92 -6.61 -15.88
C THR A 230 -13.60 -5.63 -14.93
N VAL A 231 -12.88 -4.57 -14.55
CA VAL A 231 -13.44 -3.48 -13.72
C VAL A 231 -14.56 -2.77 -14.46
N GLU A 232 -14.40 -2.55 -15.76
CA GLU A 232 -15.40 -1.91 -16.63
C GLU A 232 -16.68 -2.74 -16.73
N GLU A 233 -16.56 -4.07 -16.91
CA GLU A 233 -17.71 -4.97 -16.93
C GLU A 233 -18.48 -4.95 -15.61
N ILE A 234 -17.77 -4.89 -14.47
CA ILE A 234 -18.41 -4.74 -13.15
C ILE A 234 -19.08 -3.37 -13.01
N LYS A 235 -18.46 -2.30 -13.53
CA LYS A 235 -19.04 -0.95 -13.49
C LYS A 235 -20.36 -0.85 -14.26
N GLU A 236 -20.53 -1.68 -15.29
CA GLU A 236 -21.76 -1.78 -16.08
C GLU A 236 -22.86 -2.61 -15.38
N ASP A 237 -22.49 -3.49 -14.43
CA ASP A 237 -23.42 -4.26 -13.60
C ASP A 237 -23.91 -3.45 -12.39
N LEU A 238 -24.89 -2.58 -12.65
CA LEU A 238 -25.46 -1.71 -11.62
C LEU A 238 -26.10 -2.50 -10.45
N ALA A 239 -26.68 -3.67 -10.72
CA ALA A 239 -27.31 -4.48 -9.68
C ALA A 239 -26.26 -5.04 -8.71
N PHE A 240 -25.15 -5.54 -9.25
CA PHE A 240 -24.03 -5.99 -8.42
C PHE A 240 -23.41 -4.81 -7.63
N LEU A 241 -23.21 -3.65 -8.27
CA LEU A 241 -22.70 -2.47 -7.59
C LEU A 241 -23.62 -2.01 -6.45
N GLU A 242 -24.94 -2.04 -6.63
CA GLU A 242 -25.89 -1.72 -5.57
C GLU A 242 -25.78 -2.68 -4.38
N LEU A 243 -25.61 -3.99 -4.62
CA LEU A 243 -25.41 -4.99 -3.56
C LEU A 243 -24.11 -4.73 -2.79
N LEU A 244 -22.99 -4.59 -3.52
CA LEU A 244 -21.69 -4.31 -2.94
C LEU A 244 -21.70 -2.98 -2.18
N GLY A 245 -22.22 -1.92 -2.79
CA GLY A 245 -22.31 -0.60 -2.16
C GLY A 245 -23.20 -0.61 -0.91
N SER A 246 -24.30 -1.37 -0.90
CA SER A 246 -25.15 -1.55 0.29
C SER A 246 -24.38 -2.26 1.42
N CYS A 247 -23.62 -3.31 1.11
CA CYS A 247 -22.78 -3.98 2.11
C CYS A 247 -21.71 -3.04 2.68
N LEU A 248 -21.15 -2.16 1.86
CA LEU A 248 -20.12 -1.20 2.27
C LEU A 248 -20.68 0.06 2.95
N ALA A 249 -21.99 0.28 2.92
CA ALA A 249 -22.62 1.46 3.53
C ALA A 249 -22.76 1.34 5.05
N ASP A 250 -22.81 0.12 5.60
CA ASP A 250 -22.91 -0.13 7.03
C ASP A 250 -21.69 -0.87 7.57
N ARG A 251 -21.33 -0.56 8.82
CA ARG A 251 -20.18 -1.15 9.49
C ARG A 251 -20.34 -2.67 9.67
N ALA A 252 -21.50 -3.14 10.11
CA ALA A 252 -21.69 -4.56 10.40
C ALA A 252 -21.73 -5.37 9.11
N LEU A 253 -22.43 -4.88 8.09
CA LEU A 253 -22.48 -5.53 6.76
C LEU A 253 -21.10 -5.55 6.09
N ARG A 254 -20.34 -4.46 6.19
CA ARG A 254 -18.95 -4.40 5.69
C ARG A 254 -18.07 -5.42 6.40
N ASP A 255 -18.17 -5.49 7.73
CA ASP A 255 -17.36 -6.41 8.52
C ASP A 255 -17.70 -7.88 8.17
N MET A 256 -18.94 -8.19 7.79
CA MET A 256 -19.31 -9.50 7.23
C MET A 256 -18.74 -9.71 5.82
N ALA A 257 -18.75 -8.69 4.96
CA ALA A 257 -18.21 -8.77 3.60
C ALA A 257 -16.70 -9.12 3.56
N ILE A 258 -15.96 -8.82 4.64
CA ILE A 258 -14.54 -9.20 4.81
C ILE A 258 -14.33 -10.72 4.70
N VAL A 259 -15.33 -11.58 4.95
CA VAL A 259 -15.20 -13.04 4.73
C VAL A 259 -14.81 -13.39 3.28
N ALA A 260 -15.08 -12.50 2.33
CA ALA A 260 -14.66 -12.68 0.94
C ALA A 260 -13.14 -12.51 0.73
N VAL A 261 -12.46 -11.77 1.62
CA VAL A 261 -11.04 -11.42 1.49
C VAL A 261 -10.16 -12.66 1.51
N GLY A 262 -9.25 -12.77 0.54
CA GLY A 262 -8.34 -13.89 0.39
C GLY A 262 -9.02 -15.23 0.10
N ASN A 263 -10.34 -15.21 -0.15
CA ASN A 263 -11.15 -16.41 -0.28
C ASN A 263 -11.37 -16.84 -1.75
N THR A 264 -10.77 -16.12 -2.70
CA THR A 264 -10.80 -16.47 -4.11
C THR A 264 -9.41 -16.43 -4.71
N SER A 265 -9.00 -17.51 -5.38
CA SER A 265 -7.79 -17.53 -6.21
C SER A 265 -7.91 -16.60 -7.44
N SER A 266 -9.11 -16.12 -7.76
CA SER A 266 -9.41 -15.21 -8.88
C SER A 266 -9.32 -13.75 -8.46
N MET A 267 -9.14 -12.83 -9.42
CA MET A 267 -9.08 -11.37 -9.22
C MET A 267 -10.43 -10.70 -8.92
N VAL A 268 -11.51 -11.48 -8.77
CA VAL A 268 -12.88 -10.98 -8.83
C VAL A 268 -13.17 -9.98 -7.72
N LEU A 269 -12.87 -10.30 -6.45
CA LEU A 269 -13.11 -9.38 -5.34
C LEU A 269 -12.28 -8.10 -5.46
N TYR A 270 -11.01 -8.21 -5.83
CA TYR A 270 -10.14 -7.05 -6.03
C TYR A 270 -10.74 -6.09 -7.07
N ARG A 271 -11.18 -6.61 -8.22
CA ARG A 271 -11.80 -5.82 -9.29
C ARG A 271 -13.16 -5.26 -8.90
N ALA A 272 -13.95 -6.01 -8.13
CA ALA A 272 -15.23 -5.54 -7.59
C ALA A 272 -15.04 -4.34 -6.65
N LEU A 273 -14.09 -4.42 -5.74
CA LEU A 273 -13.76 -3.33 -4.82
C LEU A 273 -13.15 -2.13 -5.56
N GLN A 274 -12.37 -2.38 -6.61
CA GLN A 274 -11.84 -1.32 -7.47
C GLN A 274 -12.97 -0.60 -8.22
N ALA A 275 -13.92 -1.34 -8.81
CA ALA A 275 -15.09 -0.78 -9.46
C ALA A 275 -15.92 0.06 -8.48
N ALA A 276 -16.17 -0.44 -7.26
CA ALA A 276 -16.83 0.32 -6.21
C ALA A 276 -16.08 1.61 -5.84
N ALA A 277 -14.75 1.56 -5.73
CA ALA A 277 -13.93 2.74 -5.47
C ALA A 277 -13.90 3.76 -6.62
N HIS A 278 -14.14 3.32 -7.86
CA HIS A 278 -14.29 4.20 -9.03
C HIS A 278 -15.64 4.90 -9.07
N VAL A 279 -16.68 4.25 -8.57
CA VAL A 279 -18.08 4.67 -8.72
C VAL A 279 -18.58 5.49 -7.54
N PHE A 280 -18.35 5.01 -6.32
CA PHE A 280 -18.94 5.57 -5.11
C PHE A 280 -18.11 6.72 -4.53
N SER A 281 -18.64 7.36 -3.51
CA SER A 281 -17.96 8.40 -2.72
C SER A 281 -18.23 8.21 -1.22
N GLY A 282 -17.57 9.01 -0.40
CA GLY A 282 -17.70 9.01 1.05
C GLY A 282 -17.35 7.65 1.67
N THR A 283 -18.14 7.26 2.67
CA THR A 283 -17.90 6.07 3.49
C THR A 283 -17.91 4.77 2.68
N ILE A 284 -18.78 4.64 1.69
CA ILE A 284 -18.79 3.46 0.81
C ILE A 284 -17.46 3.33 0.06
N ARG A 285 -16.95 4.43 -0.52
CA ARG A 285 -15.66 4.41 -1.23
C ARG A 285 -14.49 4.17 -0.28
N ALA A 286 -14.48 4.82 0.89
CA ALA A 286 -13.44 4.61 1.90
C ALA A 286 -13.41 3.14 2.39
N ASN A 287 -14.58 2.52 2.57
CA ASN A 287 -14.70 1.10 2.89
C ASN A 287 -14.25 0.21 1.73
N ALA A 288 -14.62 0.51 0.48
CA ALA A 288 -14.17 -0.24 -0.70
C ALA A 288 -12.64 -0.27 -0.78
N LEU A 289 -11.99 0.89 -0.65
CA LEU A 289 -10.52 1.00 -0.67
C LEU A 289 -9.85 0.30 0.52
N SER A 290 -10.47 0.33 1.70
CA SER A 290 -9.96 -0.38 2.89
C SER A 290 -10.02 -1.89 2.72
N LEU A 291 -11.11 -2.43 2.16
CA LEU A 291 -11.23 -3.85 1.84
C LEU A 291 -10.33 -4.25 0.67
N LEU A 292 -10.12 -3.36 -0.30
CA LEU A 292 -9.18 -3.58 -1.40
C LEU A 292 -7.75 -3.72 -0.87
N ALA A 293 -7.37 -2.91 0.12
CA ALA A 293 -6.09 -3.04 0.80
C ALA A 293 -5.95 -4.37 1.56
N LEU A 294 -7.01 -4.85 2.21
CA LEU A 294 -7.03 -6.18 2.84
C LEU A 294 -6.87 -7.31 1.82
N GLU A 295 -7.58 -7.23 0.70
CA GLU A 295 -7.48 -8.19 -0.40
C GLU A 295 -6.08 -8.21 -1.03
N ALA A 296 -5.48 -7.03 -1.25
CA ALA A 296 -4.10 -6.91 -1.70
C ALA A 296 -3.11 -7.50 -0.69
N ALA A 297 -3.29 -7.22 0.60
CA ALA A 297 -2.45 -7.78 1.67
C ALA A 297 -2.57 -9.32 1.75
N ALA A 298 -3.77 -9.87 1.60
CA ALA A 298 -3.99 -11.32 1.53
C ALA A 298 -3.20 -11.96 0.37
N ARG A 299 -3.08 -11.25 -0.75
CA ARG A 299 -2.27 -11.63 -1.93
C ARG A 299 -0.79 -11.32 -1.83
N GLN A 300 -0.35 -10.68 -0.74
CA GLN A 300 1.01 -10.17 -0.54
C GLN A 300 1.42 -9.06 -1.52
N TRP A 301 0.45 -8.30 -2.04
CA TRP A 301 0.64 -7.14 -2.92
C TRP A 301 0.84 -5.86 -2.11
N MET A 302 2.01 -5.78 -1.47
CA MET A 302 2.30 -4.75 -0.47
C MET A 302 2.46 -3.34 -1.06
N THR A 303 2.55 -3.22 -2.39
CA THR A 303 2.57 -1.93 -3.10
C THR A 303 1.21 -1.24 -3.04
N VAL A 304 0.13 -2.01 -3.18
CA VAL A 304 -1.25 -1.54 -3.26
C VAL A 304 -1.78 -1.08 -1.90
N VAL A 305 -1.41 -1.78 -0.83
CA VAL A 305 -1.92 -1.56 0.53
C VAL A 305 -1.84 -0.08 0.96
N PRO A 306 -0.65 0.57 1.03
CA PRO A 306 -0.56 1.94 1.50
C PRO A 306 -1.23 2.93 0.53
N ALA A 307 -1.24 2.64 -0.77
CA ALA A 307 -1.85 3.51 -1.78
C ALA A 307 -3.38 3.55 -1.63
N ALA A 308 -4.02 2.39 -1.55
CA ALA A 308 -5.46 2.29 -1.34
C ALA A 308 -5.89 2.92 -0.01
N LEU A 309 -5.14 2.67 1.08
CA LEU A 309 -5.43 3.25 2.40
C LEU A 309 -5.26 4.77 2.44
N SER A 310 -4.27 5.31 1.73
CA SER A 310 -4.09 6.77 1.61
C SER A 310 -5.29 7.39 0.88
N CYS A 311 -5.72 6.79 -0.23
CA CYS A 311 -6.90 7.25 -0.96
C CYS A 311 -8.19 7.15 -0.13
N ALA A 312 -8.30 6.17 0.79
CA ALA A 312 -9.43 6.05 1.71
C ALA A 312 -9.45 7.19 2.74
N GLN A 313 -8.27 7.57 3.26
CA GLN A 313 -8.14 8.69 4.21
C GLN A 313 -8.34 10.06 3.55
N GLU A 314 -7.98 10.19 2.28
CA GLU A 314 -8.26 11.39 1.48
C GLU A 314 -9.77 11.55 1.22
N GLU A 315 -10.48 10.45 0.97
CA GLU A 315 -11.94 10.44 0.77
C GLU A 315 -12.68 10.80 2.06
N GLU A 316 -12.32 10.16 3.17
CA GLU A 316 -12.96 10.36 4.46
C GLU A 316 -11.91 10.54 5.56
N GLN A 317 -11.65 11.80 5.90
CA GLN A 317 -10.74 12.15 6.99
C GLN A 317 -11.24 11.55 8.30
N GLY A 318 -10.41 10.74 8.95
CA GLY A 318 -10.79 10.06 10.19
C GLY A 318 -11.39 8.66 10.00
N HIS A 319 -11.42 8.13 8.78
CA HIS A 319 -11.93 6.78 8.53
C HIS A 319 -11.19 5.72 9.36
N THR A 320 -11.87 5.16 10.36
CA THR A 320 -11.23 4.37 11.44
C THR A 320 -10.56 3.11 10.92
N LEU A 321 -11.22 2.36 10.04
CA LEU A 321 -10.68 1.12 9.50
C LEU A 321 -9.41 1.39 8.68
N ALA A 322 -9.43 2.42 7.83
CA ALA A 322 -8.26 2.79 7.02
C ALA A 322 -7.07 3.19 7.90
N GLN A 323 -7.31 3.95 8.98
CA GLN A 323 -6.27 4.32 9.95
C GLN A 323 -5.67 3.10 10.68
N LEU A 324 -6.51 2.18 11.14
CA LEU A 324 -6.05 0.98 11.83
C LEU A 324 -5.20 0.09 10.92
N LEU A 325 -5.66 -0.13 9.68
CA LEU A 325 -4.93 -0.93 8.69
C LEU A 325 -3.63 -0.25 8.27
N PHE A 326 -3.63 1.08 8.10
CA PHE A 326 -2.41 1.82 7.77
C PHE A 326 -1.39 1.73 8.90
N ASN A 327 -1.84 1.85 10.14
CA ASN A 327 -0.99 1.70 11.32
C ASN A 327 -0.41 0.28 11.41
N ALA A 328 -1.24 -0.75 11.18
CA ALA A 328 -0.78 -2.13 11.12
C ALA A 328 0.25 -2.35 10.01
N TYR A 329 0.06 -1.77 8.83
CA TYR A 329 1.03 -1.80 7.73
C TYR A 329 2.36 -1.17 8.14
N MET A 330 2.35 0.02 8.74
CA MET A 330 3.56 0.72 9.18
C MET A 330 4.36 -0.08 10.22
N HIS A 331 3.69 -0.88 11.05
CA HIS A 331 4.32 -1.75 12.05
C HIS A 331 4.59 -3.18 11.56
N GLY A 332 4.36 -3.49 10.27
CA GLY A 332 4.58 -4.81 9.70
C GLY A 332 3.57 -5.89 10.15
N LEU A 333 2.42 -5.47 10.70
CA LEU A 333 1.35 -6.33 11.23
C LEU A 333 0.17 -6.50 10.28
N ILE A 334 0.28 -6.05 9.02
CA ILE A 334 -0.84 -6.09 8.07
C ILE A 334 -1.32 -7.51 7.76
N THR A 335 -0.41 -8.47 7.63
CA THR A 335 -0.78 -9.87 7.38
C THR A 335 -1.55 -10.46 8.56
N ASP A 336 -1.11 -10.20 9.80
CA ASP A 336 -1.82 -10.63 11.01
C ASP A 336 -3.19 -9.95 11.11
N SER A 337 -3.29 -8.70 10.66
CA SER A 337 -4.56 -7.96 10.60
C SER A 337 -5.53 -8.59 9.60
N VAL A 338 -5.07 -9.05 8.44
CA VAL A 338 -5.91 -9.79 7.47
C VAL A 338 -6.48 -11.05 8.14
N THR A 339 -5.65 -11.83 8.83
CA THR A 339 -6.11 -13.03 9.54
C THR A 339 -7.13 -12.69 10.62
N ALA A 340 -6.83 -11.71 11.49
CA ALA A 340 -7.73 -11.32 12.56
C ALA A 340 -9.07 -10.78 12.03
N CYS A 341 -9.05 -9.95 10.99
CA CYS A 341 -10.26 -9.41 10.36
C CYS A 341 -11.11 -10.50 9.72
N THR A 342 -10.50 -11.44 8.99
CA THR A 342 -11.23 -12.55 8.35
C THR A 342 -11.83 -13.52 9.36
N GLU A 343 -11.09 -13.87 10.42
CA GLU A 343 -11.63 -14.71 11.51
C GLU A 343 -12.78 -14.04 12.26
N ALA A 344 -12.67 -12.74 12.55
CA ALA A 344 -13.75 -11.99 13.20
C ALA A 344 -14.98 -11.89 12.29
N ALA A 345 -14.78 -11.68 10.99
CA ALA A 345 -15.85 -11.65 9.99
C ALA A 345 -16.59 -13.00 9.90
N GLU A 346 -15.84 -14.12 9.95
CA GLU A 346 -16.42 -15.47 9.95
C GLU A 346 -17.25 -15.75 11.20
N GLN A 347 -16.77 -15.33 12.37
CA GLN A 347 -17.52 -15.43 13.62
C GLN A 347 -18.80 -14.59 13.57
N LEU A 348 -18.72 -13.38 13.02
CA LEU A 348 -19.87 -12.50 12.86
C LEU A 348 -20.92 -13.11 11.93
N CYS A 349 -20.53 -13.57 10.74
CA CYS A 349 -21.41 -14.28 9.81
C CYS A 349 -22.04 -15.54 10.45
N SER A 350 -21.23 -16.35 11.14
CA SER A 350 -21.72 -17.57 11.79
C SER A 350 -22.73 -17.29 12.90
N SER A 351 -22.59 -16.16 13.61
CA SER A 351 -23.51 -15.78 14.69
C SER A 351 -24.94 -15.47 14.20
N VAL A 352 -25.09 -15.15 12.91
CA VAL A 352 -26.36 -14.85 12.25
C VAL A 352 -26.77 -15.90 11.22
N GLY A 353 -26.07 -17.03 11.16
CA GLY A 353 -26.39 -18.17 10.29
C GLY A 353 -25.89 -18.07 8.84
N ILE A 354 -25.04 -17.09 8.52
CA ILE A 354 -24.41 -16.96 7.20
C ILE A 354 -23.16 -17.83 7.15
N HIS A 355 -23.03 -18.66 6.12
CA HIS A 355 -21.86 -19.50 5.90
C HIS A 355 -21.31 -19.31 4.49
N ARG A 356 -20.03 -18.91 4.39
CA ARG A 356 -19.27 -18.90 3.14
C ARG A 356 -18.17 -19.93 3.22
N ALA A 357 -18.14 -20.87 2.28
CA ALA A 357 -17.07 -21.86 2.20
C ALA A 357 -15.75 -21.17 1.87
N ARG A 358 -14.63 -21.60 2.48
CA ARG A 358 -13.31 -21.18 2.00
C ARG A 358 -12.95 -21.94 0.72
N CYS A 359 -12.60 -21.26 -0.35
CA CYS A 359 -11.98 -21.91 -1.51
C CYS A 359 -10.55 -22.29 -1.12
N CYS A 360 -10.28 -23.60 -0.98
CA CYS A 360 -8.95 -24.14 -0.71
C CYS A 360 -8.02 -24.06 -1.92
#